data_AF-A0A1X7QZ34-F1
#
_entry.id   AF-A0A1X7QZ34-F1
#
_cell.length_a   1.000
_cell.length_b   1.000
_cell.length_c   1.000
_cell.angle_alpha   90.00
_cell.angle_beta   90.00
_cell.angle_gamma   90.00
#
_symmetry.space_group_name_H-M   'P 1'
#
loop_
_entity.id
_entity.type
_entity.pdbx_description
1 polymer ?
#
loop_
_entity_poly.entity_id
_entity_poly.type
_entity_poly.pdbx_seq_one_letter_code
_entity_poly.pdbx_strand_id
1 'polypeptide(L)'
;MSLVLKGSFPSKIYHSKCLPVTLKPTIAEAPKGIFGPVLKFKNFYRLHDNRADVFHGEFISLKFYPSAHFVSLFRKTNPAFTVKSMMSKSFSDNAGSYIKNYYAKQKSAVPSNYAVWRRKVKLLVQDPFFEEWTNLDGRKGVEQNSLINPEEQIPLVESYNRTTPKGMAKDGYYEFLIQKYPDNVQDNIALQNEVRRAVGVVANLDWGKFLNEKLPALRINPKYIHKVVFKKRTPETWVEKANKKLNIAHLNKYLIRSDIPLKLIKLKKKKST
;
A
#
# COMPACT_ATOMS: atom_id res chain seq x y z
N MET A 1 -15.73 -9.65 -1.40
CA MET A 1 -15.70 -10.52 -0.19
C MET A 1 -14.94 -9.77 0.89
N SER A 2 -15.51 -9.58 2.08
CA SER A 2 -14.92 -8.76 3.14
C SER A 2 -14.26 -9.63 4.21
N LEU A 3 -13.01 -9.28 4.55
CA LEU A 3 -12.21 -9.94 5.60
C LEU A 3 -12.34 -9.13 6.89
N VAL A 4 -12.52 -9.81 8.02
CA VAL A 4 -12.65 -9.16 9.34
C VAL A 4 -11.77 -9.87 10.36
N LEU A 5 -11.30 -9.14 11.37
CA LEU A 5 -10.45 -9.65 12.42
C LEU A 5 -11.23 -9.75 13.74
N LYS A 6 -10.90 -10.76 14.55
CA LYS A 6 -11.26 -10.81 15.96
C LYS A 6 -9.98 -10.89 16.79
N GLY A 7 -9.87 -10.04 17.81
CA GLY A 7 -8.80 -10.09 18.82
C GLY A 7 -9.36 -10.51 20.17
N SER A 8 -8.61 -11.33 20.90
CA SER A 8 -8.76 -11.50 22.35
C SER A 8 -7.40 -11.19 22.98
N PHE A 9 -7.35 -10.25 23.91
CA PHE A 9 -6.15 -9.98 24.70
C PHE A 9 -6.06 -10.97 25.86
N PRO A 10 -4.95 -11.70 26.04
CA PRO A 10 -4.75 -12.49 27.24
C PRO A 10 -4.08 -11.60 28.29
N SER A 11 -4.87 -11.05 29.20
CA SER A 11 -4.37 -10.65 30.51
C SER A 11 -5.34 -11.15 31.58
N LYS A 12 -4.95 -12.27 32.20
CA LYS A 12 -5.38 -12.88 33.47
C LYS A 12 -6.90 -13.03 33.71
N ILE A 13 -7.29 -14.30 33.87
CA ILE A 13 -8.46 -14.81 34.62
C ILE A 13 -9.81 -14.21 34.16
N TYR A 14 -10.55 -14.96 33.33
CA TYR A 14 -11.96 -15.33 33.51
C TYR A 14 -12.49 -16.00 32.22
N HIS A 15 -13.41 -16.94 32.43
CA HIS A 15 -14.02 -17.80 31.44
C HIS A 15 -14.74 -17.08 30.30
N SER A 16 -14.75 -17.76 29.15
CA SER A 16 -15.54 -17.49 27.96
C SER A 16 -17.01 -17.18 28.22
N LYS A 17 -17.57 -16.21 27.49
CA LYS A 17 -18.94 -16.28 26.96
C LYS A 17 -19.02 -15.56 25.61
N CYS A 18 -19.54 -16.27 24.62
CA CYS A 18 -19.91 -15.73 23.31
C CYS A 18 -21.11 -14.79 23.45
N LEU A 19 -21.11 -13.65 22.76
CA LEU A 19 -22.31 -13.02 22.20
C LEU A 19 -21.99 -12.36 20.85
N PRO A 20 -22.98 -12.25 19.92
CA PRO A 20 -22.78 -11.86 18.54
C PRO A 20 -22.81 -10.35 18.41
N VAL A 21 -21.78 -9.75 17.80
CA VAL A 21 -21.83 -8.35 17.38
C VAL A 21 -21.38 -8.26 15.94
N THR A 22 -22.33 -7.89 15.08
CA THR A 22 -22.10 -7.34 13.76
C THR A 22 -21.43 -5.98 13.93
N LEU A 23 -20.32 -5.75 13.23
CA LEU A 23 -19.96 -4.52 12.51
C LEU A 23 -18.74 -4.84 11.62
N LYS A 24 -18.74 -4.29 10.40
CA LYS A 24 -17.67 -4.42 9.39
C LYS A 24 -16.67 -3.29 9.64
N PRO A 25 -15.37 -3.51 9.40
CA PRO A 25 -14.31 -2.71 10.01
C PRO A 25 -14.42 -1.25 9.59
N THR A 26 -14.84 -0.42 10.53
CA THR A 26 -14.53 1.00 10.53
C THR A 26 -13.01 1.13 10.47
N ILE A 27 -12.46 2.15 9.79
CA ILE A 27 -11.00 2.39 9.73
C ILE A 27 -10.37 2.50 11.15
N ALA A 28 -11.20 2.78 12.16
CA ALA A 28 -10.86 2.74 13.58
C ALA A 28 -10.49 1.32 14.11
N GLU A 29 -11.06 0.25 13.54
CA GLU A 29 -10.90 -1.14 13.98
C GLU A 29 -9.91 -1.95 13.13
N ALA A 30 -9.33 -1.34 12.09
CA ALA A 30 -8.32 -1.99 11.28
C ALA A 30 -7.05 -2.26 12.10
N PRO A 31 -6.41 -3.44 11.98
CA PRO A 31 -5.24 -3.82 12.77
C PRO A 31 -4.03 -2.95 12.44
N LYS A 32 -3.82 -1.89 13.22
CA LYS A 32 -2.64 -1.05 13.06
C LYS A 32 -1.42 -1.75 13.65
N GLY A 33 -0.25 -1.54 13.04
CA GLY A 33 1.03 -1.98 13.62
C GLY A 33 1.58 -3.31 13.12
N ILE A 34 0.79 -4.14 12.43
CA ILE A 34 1.12 -5.55 12.08
C ILE A 34 1.58 -5.68 10.62
N PHE A 35 2.35 -4.71 10.17
CA PHE A 35 2.62 -4.53 8.75
C PHE A 35 3.72 -5.46 8.19
N GLY A 36 4.73 -5.77 9.01
CA GLY A 36 5.90 -6.56 8.59
C GLY A 36 5.55 -7.98 8.15
N PRO A 37 4.87 -8.78 8.99
CA PRO A 37 4.50 -10.16 8.65
C PRO A 37 3.57 -10.25 7.44
N VAL A 38 2.66 -9.29 7.29
CA VAL A 38 1.72 -9.25 6.15
C VAL A 38 2.44 -8.93 4.85
N LEU A 39 3.43 -8.02 4.87
CA LEU A 39 4.27 -7.79 3.69
C LEU A 39 5.11 -9.02 3.31
N LYS A 40 5.66 -9.73 4.31
CA LYS A 40 6.38 -11.00 4.06
C LYS A 40 5.45 -12.01 3.40
N PHE A 41 4.23 -12.16 3.91
CA PHE A 41 3.20 -13.01 3.32
C PHE A 41 2.85 -12.60 1.88
N LYS A 42 2.56 -11.32 1.65
CA LYS A 42 2.28 -10.76 0.31
C LYS A 42 3.38 -11.15 -0.69
N ASN A 43 4.64 -10.95 -0.30
CA ASN A 43 5.80 -11.25 -1.15
C ASN A 43 5.96 -12.76 -1.38
N PHE A 44 5.87 -13.57 -0.33
CA PHE A 44 6.04 -15.03 -0.40
C PHE A 44 5.00 -15.68 -1.34
N TYR A 45 3.75 -15.26 -1.22
CA TYR A 45 2.65 -15.78 -2.05
C TYR A 45 2.44 -15.00 -3.35
N ARG A 46 3.38 -14.10 -3.71
CA ARG A 46 3.35 -13.29 -4.94
C ARG A 46 2.01 -12.60 -5.16
N LEU A 47 1.41 -12.07 -4.10
CA LEU A 47 0.13 -11.35 -4.12
C LEU A 47 0.32 -9.91 -4.60
N HIS A 48 0.98 -9.77 -5.75
CA HIS A 48 1.17 -8.50 -6.44
C HIS A 48 0.12 -8.38 -7.55
N ASP A 49 -0.46 -7.19 -7.67
CA ASP A 49 -1.31 -6.84 -8.80
C ASP A 49 -0.68 -5.63 -9.48
N ASN A 50 -0.43 -5.73 -10.78
CA ASN A 50 0.21 -4.67 -11.56
C ASN A 50 -0.67 -3.41 -11.65
N ARG A 51 -1.97 -3.51 -11.34
CA ARG A 51 -2.84 -2.33 -11.25
C ARG A 51 -2.50 -1.42 -10.08
N ALA A 52 -1.77 -1.93 -9.08
CA ALA A 52 -1.27 -1.08 -8.00
C ALA A 52 -0.15 -0.14 -8.49
N ASP A 53 0.53 -0.44 -9.60
CA ASP A 53 1.57 0.41 -10.17
C ASP A 53 0.93 1.66 -10.82
N VAL A 54 1.08 2.81 -10.18
CA VAL A 54 0.40 4.06 -10.56
C VAL A 54 1.34 5.14 -11.08
N PHE A 55 2.63 5.07 -10.73
CA PHE A 55 3.62 6.04 -11.19
C PHE A 55 4.96 5.37 -11.44
N HIS A 56 5.67 5.85 -12.46
CA HIS A 56 7.02 5.43 -12.81
C HIS A 56 7.81 6.68 -13.25
N GLY A 57 8.80 7.05 -12.46
CA GLY A 57 9.76 8.10 -12.74
C GLY A 57 11.18 7.52 -12.86
N GLU A 58 12.16 8.40 -12.94
CA GLU A 58 13.58 8.04 -13.05
C GLU A 58 14.13 7.46 -11.75
N PHE A 59 13.79 8.07 -10.62
CA PHE A 59 14.31 7.68 -9.31
C PHE A 59 13.38 6.70 -8.62
N ILE A 60 12.07 6.85 -8.82
CA ILE A 60 11.07 6.07 -8.09
C ILE A 60 9.98 5.49 -8.97
N SER A 61 9.41 4.40 -8.49
CA SER A 61 8.09 3.89 -8.91
C SER A 61 7.17 3.91 -7.69
N LEU A 62 5.87 4.15 -7.90
CA LEU A 62 4.89 4.11 -6.81
C LEU A 62 3.88 3.01 -7.06
N LYS A 63 3.70 2.17 -6.04
CA LYS A 63 2.56 1.28 -5.92
C LYS A 63 1.57 1.86 -4.91
N PHE A 64 0.31 2.02 -5.31
CA PHE A 64 -0.77 2.47 -4.44
C PHE A 64 -1.78 1.35 -4.19
N TYR A 65 -2.07 1.10 -2.92
CA TYR A 65 -3.06 0.13 -2.48
C TYR A 65 -4.18 0.87 -1.73
N PRO A 66 -5.43 0.85 -2.22
CA PRO A 66 -6.55 1.54 -1.57
C PRO A 66 -6.81 1.02 -0.15
N SER A 67 -7.48 1.81 0.67
CA SER A 67 -7.79 1.47 2.07
C SER A 67 -8.48 0.11 2.28
N ALA A 68 -9.27 -0.37 1.31
CA ALA A 68 -9.97 -1.66 1.34
C ALA A 68 -9.10 -2.85 0.91
N HIS A 69 -7.91 -2.62 0.36
CA HIS A 69 -6.98 -3.68 0.00
C HIS A 69 -6.35 -4.28 1.26
N PHE A 70 -6.19 -5.61 1.30
CA PHE A 70 -5.73 -6.29 2.52
C PHE A 70 -4.42 -5.74 3.07
N VAL A 71 -3.46 -5.35 2.22
CA VAL A 71 -2.19 -4.74 2.66
C VAL A 71 -2.43 -3.46 3.44
N SER A 72 -3.35 -2.62 2.97
CA SER A 72 -3.69 -1.34 3.58
C SER A 72 -4.45 -1.51 4.90
N LEU A 73 -5.08 -2.65 5.14
CA LEU A 73 -5.74 -2.93 6.42
C LEU A 73 -4.75 -3.10 7.57
N PHE A 74 -3.51 -3.54 7.31
CA PHE A 74 -2.49 -3.77 8.35
C PHE A 74 -1.50 -2.63 8.52
N ARG A 75 -1.82 -1.46 7.95
CA ARG A 75 -0.93 -0.32 7.91
C ARG A 75 -0.77 0.32 9.30
N LYS A 76 0.39 0.93 9.56
CA LYS A 76 0.69 1.51 10.88
C LYS A 76 0.13 2.93 11.07
N THR A 77 0.01 3.69 9.99
CA THR A 77 -0.31 5.13 10.00
C THR A 77 -1.34 5.47 8.93
N ASN A 78 -1.96 6.65 9.04
CA ASN A 78 -2.82 7.23 8.01
C ASN A 78 -2.28 8.62 7.64
N PRO A 79 -1.78 8.85 6.41
CA PRO A 79 -1.55 7.86 5.37
C PRO A 79 -0.43 6.89 5.76
N ALA A 80 -0.40 5.72 5.13
CA ALA A 80 0.73 4.82 5.27
C ALA A 80 1.61 4.87 4.04
N PHE A 81 2.91 4.96 4.26
CA PHE A 81 3.87 4.77 3.20
C PHE A 81 5.04 3.90 3.64
N THR A 82 5.74 3.33 2.67
CA THR A 82 7.09 2.80 2.87
C THR A 82 7.91 3.04 1.65
N VAL A 83 9.21 3.07 1.89
CA VAL A 83 10.23 3.07 0.86
C VAL A 83 10.86 1.69 0.83
N LYS A 84 10.94 1.09 -0.36
CA LYS A 84 11.66 -0.15 -0.64
C LYS A 84 12.64 0.12 -1.75
N SER A 85 13.78 -0.56 -1.71
CA SER A 85 14.68 -0.60 -2.85
C SER A 85 14.24 -1.74 -3.77
N MET A 86 14.08 -1.47 -5.07
CA MET A 86 13.77 -2.54 -6.04
C MET A 86 15.00 -3.40 -6.37
N MET A 87 16.15 -3.06 -5.81
CA MET A 87 17.41 -3.67 -6.15
C MET A 87 17.59 -4.99 -5.39
N SER A 88 17.41 -6.10 -6.11
CA SER A 88 18.06 -7.38 -5.80
C SER A 88 19.56 -7.36 -6.12
N LYS A 89 20.07 -6.22 -6.61
CA LYS A 89 21.48 -5.96 -6.87
C LYS A 89 22.12 -5.39 -5.61
N SER A 90 23.37 -5.76 -5.35
CA SER A 90 24.10 -5.32 -4.18
C SER A 90 24.12 -3.79 -4.12
N PHE A 91 24.16 -3.21 -2.92
CA PHE A 91 24.30 -1.75 -2.75
C PHE A 91 25.44 -1.18 -3.62
N SER A 92 26.50 -1.97 -3.81
CA SER A 92 27.64 -1.69 -4.67
C SER A 92 27.35 -1.61 -6.16
N ASP A 93 26.32 -2.23 -6.72
CA ASP A 93 26.14 -2.30 -8.18
C ASP A 93 25.66 -0.96 -8.77
N ASN A 94 24.81 -0.25 -8.03
CA ASN A 94 24.08 0.92 -8.51
C ASN A 94 24.33 2.20 -7.69
N ALA A 95 25.21 2.16 -6.70
CA ALA A 95 25.63 3.38 -6.04
C ALA A 95 26.54 4.20 -6.97
N GLY A 96 26.43 5.53 -6.90
CA GLY A 96 27.34 6.44 -7.61
C GLY A 96 28.80 6.16 -7.31
N SER A 97 29.69 6.62 -8.19
CA SER A 97 31.14 6.42 -8.08
C SER A 97 31.69 6.83 -6.71
N TYR A 98 31.15 7.91 -6.12
CA TYR A 98 31.47 8.36 -4.77
C TYR A 98 31.27 7.27 -3.71
N ILE A 99 30.10 6.64 -3.72
CA ILE A 99 29.74 5.62 -2.74
C ILE A 99 30.56 4.35 -2.96
N LYS A 100 30.74 3.93 -4.23
CA LYS A 100 31.61 2.78 -4.56
C LYS A 100 33.03 2.99 -4.02
N ASN A 101 33.59 4.19 -4.22
CA ASN A 101 34.94 4.54 -3.76
C ASN A 101 35.03 4.64 -2.23
N TYR A 102 33.99 5.12 -1.55
CA TYR A 102 33.94 5.16 -0.09
C TYR A 102 33.94 3.76 0.52
N TYR A 103 33.21 2.81 -0.09
CA TYR A 103 33.12 1.43 0.40
C TYR A 103 34.30 0.55 -0.01
N ALA A 104 34.89 0.76 -1.19
CA ALA A 104 36.11 0.04 -1.59
C ALA A 104 37.28 0.25 -0.61
N LYS A 105 37.29 1.37 0.10
CA LYS A 105 38.27 1.68 1.16
C LYS A 105 37.95 1.01 2.51
N GLN A 106 36.74 0.49 2.70
CA GLN A 106 36.24 -0.06 3.96
C GLN A 106 36.09 -1.59 3.81
N LYS A 107 37.10 -2.35 4.26
CA LYS A 107 37.21 -3.82 4.06
C LYS A 107 36.03 -4.66 4.58
N SER A 108 35.11 -4.12 5.40
CA SER A 108 33.98 -4.88 5.95
C SER A 108 32.89 -3.96 6.52
N ALA A 109 31.94 -3.48 5.69
CA ALA A 109 30.85 -2.63 6.20
C ALA A 109 29.58 -2.56 5.31
N VAL A 110 29.24 -3.61 4.56
CA VAL A 110 28.06 -3.56 3.67
C VAL A 110 26.70 -3.49 4.41
N PRO A 111 26.50 -4.03 5.65
CA PRO A 111 25.19 -3.98 6.33
C PRO A 111 24.82 -2.66 7.05
N SER A 112 25.72 -2.09 7.86
CA SER A 112 25.46 -0.86 8.65
C SER A 112 25.16 0.33 7.76
N ASN A 113 25.88 0.35 6.66
CA ASN A 113 26.03 1.46 5.77
C ASN A 113 24.87 1.43 4.74
N TYR A 114 24.39 0.24 4.35
CA TYR A 114 23.08 0.04 3.70
C TYR A 114 21.89 0.49 4.57
N ALA A 115 21.94 0.26 5.90
CA ALA A 115 20.89 0.74 6.80
C ALA A 115 20.84 2.28 6.87
N VAL A 116 22.01 2.94 6.88
CA VAL A 116 22.12 4.40 6.79
C VAL A 116 21.49 4.92 5.51
N TRP A 117 21.78 4.32 4.35
CA TRP A 117 21.20 4.76 3.07
C TRP A 117 19.69 4.53 2.98
N ARG A 118 19.18 3.40 3.48
CA ARG A 118 17.73 3.19 3.57
C ARG A 118 17.05 4.26 4.43
N ARG A 119 17.68 4.64 5.55
CA ARG A 119 17.17 5.73 6.41
C ARG A 119 17.21 7.08 5.69
N LYS A 120 18.34 7.40 5.05
CA LYS A 120 18.52 8.67 4.31
C LYS A 120 17.48 8.82 3.20
N VAL A 121 17.33 7.80 2.35
CA VAL A 121 16.33 7.85 1.27
C VAL A 121 14.91 7.89 1.82
N LYS A 122 14.62 7.17 2.91
CA LYS A 122 13.31 7.28 3.56
C LYS A 122 13.01 8.72 3.98
N LEU A 123 13.96 9.42 4.61
CA LEU A 123 13.79 10.81 5.01
C LEU A 123 13.58 11.72 3.78
N LEU A 124 14.38 11.54 2.73
CA LEU A 124 14.24 12.30 1.48
C LEU A 124 12.87 12.14 0.80
N VAL A 125 12.23 10.98 0.96
CA VAL A 125 10.88 10.72 0.43
C VAL A 125 9.79 11.18 1.41
N GLN A 126 10.04 11.08 2.71
CA GLN A 126 9.04 11.27 3.75
C GLN A 126 8.49 12.70 3.78
N ASP A 127 9.38 13.69 3.81
CA ASP A 127 9.00 15.09 3.95
C ASP A 127 8.19 15.60 2.74
N PRO A 128 8.66 15.47 1.48
CA PRO A 128 7.87 15.90 0.32
C PRO A 128 6.58 15.09 0.15
N PHE A 129 6.54 13.84 0.63
CA PHE A 129 5.32 13.04 0.62
C PHE A 129 4.25 13.63 1.55
N PHE A 130 4.61 13.93 2.81
CA PHE A 130 3.64 14.47 3.77
C PHE A 130 3.24 15.90 3.45
N GLU A 131 4.17 16.73 2.95
CA GLU A 131 3.87 18.06 2.43
C GLU A 131 2.80 17.97 1.34
N GLU A 132 3.07 17.21 0.28
CA GLU A 132 2.16 17.12 -0.87
C GLU A 132 0.82 16.47 -0.49
N TRP A 133 0.86 15.41 0.33
CA TRP A 133 -0.35 14.73 0.78
C TRP A 133 -1.24 15.65 1.63
N THR A 134 -0.63 16.51 2.45
CA THR A 134 -1.36 17.50 3.25
C THR A 134 -1.90 18.63 2.38
N ASN A 135 -1.11 19.11 1.42
CA ASN A 135 -1.52 20.14 0.46
C ASN A 135 -2.74 19.70 -0.38
N LEU A 136 -2.83 18.41 -0.68
CA LEU A 136 -3.94 17.80 -1.42
C LEU A 136 -5.09 17.33 -0.52
N ASP A 137 -5.29 17.95 0.65
CA ASP A 137 -6.41 17.70 1.55
C ASP A 137 -6.55 16.25 2.06
N GLY A 138 -5.44 15.51 2.15
CA GLY A 138 -5.47 14.08 2.47
C GLY A 138 -6.16 13.72 3.80
N ARG A 139 -6.11 14.61 4.80
CA ARG A 139 -6.78 14.38 6.11
C ARG A 139 -8.30 14.24 5.94
N LYS A 140 -8.92 15.12 5.15
CA LYS A 140 -10.36 15.07 4.86
C LYS A 140 -10.73 13.74 4.18
N GLY A 141 -9.89 13.25 3.27
CA GLY A 141 -10.09 11.96 2.61
C GLY A 141 -10.06 10.76 3.57
N VAL A 142 -9.27 10.83 4.65
CA VAL A 142 -9.25 9.78 5.69
C VAL A 142 -10.48 9.86 6.59
N GLU A 143 -10.85 11.08 6.99
CA GLU A 143 -12.01 11.34 7.85
C GLU A 143 -13.32 10.93 7.15
N GLN A 144 -13.52 11.32 5.91
CA GLN A 144 -14.71 10.97 5.13
C GLN A 144 -14.86 9.47 4.90
N ASN A 145 -13.75 8.75 4.71
CA ASN A 145 -13.78 7.28 4.66
C ASN A 145 -14.21 6.62 5.99
N SER A 146 -14.06 7.33 7.11
CA SER A 146 -14.51 6.85 8.43
C SER A 146 -15.99 7.14 8.68
N LEU A 147 -16.62 8.03 7.91
CA LEU A 147 -18.02 8.44 8.05
C LEU A 147 -19.00 7.61 7.22
N ILE A 148 -18.53 6.79 6.27
CA ILE A 148 -19.42 5.90 5.50
C ILE A 148 -20.07 4.89 6.46
N ASN A 149 -21.41 4.92 6.53
CA ASN A 149 -22.17 3.99 7.33
C ASN A 149 -21.96 2.53 6.82
N PRO A 150 -21.46 1.60 7.65
CA PRO A 150 -21.22 0.21 7.25
C PRO A 150 -22.46 -0.58 6.79
N GLU A 151 -23.66 -0.05 7.08
CA GLU A 151 -24.94 -0.65 6.73
C GLU A 151 -25.38 -0.38 5.29
N GLU A 152 -24.89 0.72 4.69
CA GLU A 152 -25.16 1.02 3.29
C GLU A 152 -24.37 0.05 2.40
N GLN A 153 -25.08 -0.80 1.64
CA GLN A 153 -24.46 -1.74 0.69
C GLN A 153 -24.00 -1.01 -0.58
N ILE A 154 -23.15 0.00 -0.42
CA ILE A 154 -22.65 0.80 -1.53
C ILE A 154 -21.50 0.05 -2.23
N PRO A 155 -21.49 -0.02 -3.57
CA PRO A 155 -20.35 -0.52 -4.33
C PRO A 155 -19.04 0.21 -3.97
N LEU A 156 -17.93 -0.53 -3.91
CA LEU A 156 -16.63 0.01 -3.47
C LEU A 156 -16.20 1.28 -4.24
N VAL A 157 -16.44 1.30 -5.55
CA VAL A 157 -16.12 2.44 -6.43
C VAL A 157 -16.92 3.68 -6.05
N GLU A 158 -18.20 3.51 -5.76
CA GLU A 158 -19.09 4.61 -5.38
C GLU A 158 -18.75 5.14 -3.99
N SER A 159 -18.44 4.24 -3.04
CA SER A 159 -17.92 4.58 -1.73
C SER A 159 -16.67 5.49 -1.84
N TYR A 160 -15.70 5.12 -2.67
CA TYR A 160 -14.50 5.91 -2.86
C TYR A 160 -14.71 7.25 -3.58
N ASN A 161 -15.58 7.27 -4.59
CA ASN A 161 -15.92 8.51 -5.30
C ASN A 161 -16.57 9.54 -4.36
N ARG A 162 -17.32 9.09 -3.36
CA ARG A 162 -17.95 9.96 -2.35
C ARG A 162 -16.93 10.53 -1.35
N THR A 163 -15.88 9.79 -1.00
CA THR A 163 -14.96 10.16 0.10
C THR A 163 -13.63 10.74 -0.33
N THR A 164 -13.22 10.48 -1.56
CA THR A 164 -11.92 10.94 -2.07
C THR A 164 -12.05 11.27 -3.56
N PRO A 165 -12.63 12.43 -3.90
CA PRO A 165 -12.77 12.86 -5.29
C PRO A 165 -11.41 13.10 -5.96
N LYS A 166 -11.40 13.26 -7.28
CA LYS A 166 -10.18 13.63 -8.03
C LYS A 166 -9.62 14.95 -7.51
N GLY A 167 -8.29 15.01 -7.41
CA GLY A 167 -7.57 16.17 -6.88
C GLY A 167 -7.33 16.11 -5.38
N MET A 168 -7.95 15.16 -4.66
CA MET A 168 -7.72 14.94 -3.24
C MET A 168 -6.80 13.74 -3.01
N ALA A 169 -5.83 13.87 -2.11
CA ALA A 169 -4.97 12.77 -1.73
C ALA A 169 -5.77 11.62 -1.12
N LYS A 170 -5.48 10.41 -1.59
CA LYS A 170 -6.29 9.22 -1.32
C LYS A 170 -5.80 8.47 -0.10
N ASP A 171 -6.72 7.95 0.72
CA ASP A 171 -6.38 7.06 1.82
C ASP A 171 -5.98 5.67 1.30
N GLY A 172 -4.95 5.11 1.91
CA GLY A 172 -4.41 3.82 1.53
C GLY A 172 -2.94 3.68 1.91
N TYR A 173 -2.26 2.83 1.15
CA TYR A 173 -0.89 2.44 1.38
C TYR A 173 -0.03 2.73 0.14
N TYR A 174 0.97 3.59 0.34
CA TYR A 174 1.90 4.10 -0.67
C TYR A 174 3.24 3.35 -0.57
N GLU A 175 3.54 2.49 -1.53
CA GLU A 175 4.79 1.72 -1.59
C GLU A 175 5.71 2.34 -2.66
N PHE A 176 6.63 3.19 -2.20
CA PHE A 176 7.66 3.78 -3.03
C PHE A 176 8.79 2.78 -3.27
N LEU A 177 9.08 2.54 -4.55
CA LEU A 177 10.12 1.64 -5.04
C LEU A 177 11.25 2.48 -5.63
N ILE A 178 12.37 2.55 -4.91
CA ILE A 178 13.59 3.25 -5.36
C ILE A 178 14.23 2.45 -6.50
N GLN A 179 14.39 3.09 -7.64
CA GLN A 179 15.05 2.58 -8.84
C GLN A 179 16.50 3.06 -8.93
N LYS A 180 16.72 4.35 -8.64
CA LYS A 180 18.03 5.01 -8.67
C LYS A 180 18.22 5.79 -7.37
N TYR A 181 19.40 5.66 -6.77
CA TYR A 181 19.77 6.46 -5.60
C TYR A 181 20.24 7.84 -6.06
N PRO A 182 19.81 8.93 -5.38
CA PRO A 182 20.31 10.25 -5.70
C PRO A 182 21.77 10.38 -5.24
N ASP A 183 22.64 10.86 -6.12
CA ASP A 183 24.08 10.95 -5.85
C ASP A 183 24.53 12.38 -5.52
N ASN A 184 23.77 13.39 -5.96
CA ASN A 184 24.09 14.80 -5.77
C ASN A 184 22.86 15.62 -5.29
N VAL A 185 23.05 16.92 -5.04
CA VAL A 185 21.98 17.82 -4.57
C VAL A 185 20.86 17.96 -5.60
N GLN A 186 21.19 18.03 -6.88
CA GLN A 186 20.21 18.13 -7.96
C GLN A 186 19.34 16.88 -8.05
N ASP A 187 19.95 15.69 -7.89
CA ASP A 187 19.23 14.41 -7.85
C ASP A 187 18.28 14.34 -6.65
N ASN A 188 18.67 14.88 -5.49
CA ASN A 188 17.78 14.94 -4.33
C ASN A 188 16.55 15.81 -4.64
N ILE A 189 16.74 16.98 -5.25
CA ILE A 189 15.63 17.87 -5.65
C ILE A 189 14.74 17.16 -6.67
N ALA A 190 15.34 16.50 -7.67
CA ALA A 190 14.62 15.75 -8.69
C ALA A 190 13.78 14.63 -8.06
N LEU A 191 14.36 13.83 -7.17
CA LEU A 191 13.67 12.78 -6.41
C LEU A 191 12.47 13.35 -5.62
N GLN A 192 12.66 14.45 -4.89
CA GLN A 192 11.57 15.07 -4.12
C GLN A 192 10.43 15.53 -5.05
N ASN A 193 10.77 16.10 -6.21
CA ASN A 193 9.78 16.49 -7.21
C ASN A 193 9.06 15.27 -7.82
N GLU A 194 9.75 14.14 -8.02
CA GLU A 194 9.09 12.89 -8.42
C GLU A 194 8.11 12.40 -7.34
N VAL A 195 8.47 12.50 -6.06
CA VAL A 195 7.58 12.12 -4.95
C VAL A 195 6.31 12.96 -4.98
N ARG A 196 6.43 14.29 -5.09
CA ARG A 196 5.27 15.19 -5.20
C ARG A 196 4.38 14.83 -6.39
N ARG A 197 4.97 14.66 -7.59
CA ARG A 197 4.25 14.21 -8.78
C ARG A 197 3.55 12.87 -8.57
N ALA A 198 4.20 11.91 -7.92
CA ALA A 198 3.62 10.59 -7.67
C ALA A 198 2.39 10.67 -6.75
N VAL A 199 2.43 11.50 -5.70
CA VAL A 199 1.28 11.75 -4.82
C VAL A 199 0.16 12.45 -5.59
N GLY A 200 0.49 13.47 -6.39
CA GLY A 200 -0.47 14.16 -7.26
C GLY A 200 -1.13 13.23 -8.29
N VAL A 201 -0.39 12.27 -8.85
CA VAL A 201 -0.96 11.24 -9.73
C VAL A 201 -1.97 10.38 -8.99
N VAL A 202 -1.67 9.95 -7.75
CA VAL A 202 -2.63 9.20 -6.93
C VAL A 202 -3.87 10.04 -6.66
N ALA A 203 -3.72 11.29 -6.25
CA ALA A 203 -4.85 12.17 -5.97
C ALA A 203 -5.79 12.34 -7.19
N ASN A 204 -5.24 12.32 -8.39
CA ASN A 204 -6.00 12.47 -9.63
C ASN A 204 -6.54 11.15 -10.23
N LEU A 205 -6.33 10.00 -9.57
CA LEU A 205 -6.85 8.73 -10.07
C LEU A 205 -8.37 8.76 -10.19
N ASP A 206 -8.89 8.23 -11.30
CA ASP A 206 -10.30 7.91 -11.43
C ASP A 206 -10.58 6.57 -10.76
N TRP A 207 -11.39 6.52 -9.70
CA TRP A 207 -11.65 5.26 -8.98
C TRP A 207 -12.35 4.22 -9.85
N GLY A 208 -13.23 4.64 -10.75
CA GLY A 208 -13.92 3.76 -11.68
C GLY A 208 -12.93 3.05 -12.60
N LYS A 209 -12.05 3.81 -13.26
CA LYS A 209 -11.01 3.25 -14.12
C LYS A 209 -9.97 2.47 -13.33
N PHE A 210 -9.48 3.02 -12.21
CA PHE A 210 -8.44 2.40 -11.40
C PHE A 210 -8.86 1.06 -10.80
N LEU A 211 -10.10 0.91 -10.36
CA LEU A 211 -10.59 -0.31 -9.70
C LEU A 211 -11.12 -1.35 -10.69
N ASN A 212 -11.75 -0.92 -11.79
CA ASN A 212 -12.47 -1.81 -12.71
C ASN A 212 -11.72 -2.08 -14.01
N GLU A 213 -10.98 -1.09 -14.53
CA GLU A 213 -10.28 -1.24 -15.80
C GLU A 213 -8.88 -1.81 -15.58
N LYS A 214 -8.35 -2.45 -16.62
CA LYS A 214 -6.93 -2.75 -16.70
C LYS A 214 -6.28 -1.41 -17.06
N LEU A 215 -5.87 -0.61 -16.07
CA LEU A 215 -5.02 0.53 -16.37
C LEU A 215 -3.80 0.00 -17.13
N PRO A 216 -3.53 0.46 -18.36
CA PRO A 216 -2.20 0.30 -18.90
C PRO A 216 -1.28 0.99 -17.90
N ALA A 217 -0.29 0.28 -17.37
CA ALA A 217 0.82 0.97 -16.72
C ALA A 217 1.24 2.06 -17.70
N LEU A 218 1.20 3.33 -17.28
CA LEU A 218 1.55 4.48 -18.10
C LEU A 218 3.05 4.40 -18.44
N ARG A 219 3.39 3.48 -19.34
CA ARG A 219 4.62 3.50 -20.11
C ARG A 219 4.37 4.51 -21.21
N ILE A 220 4.86 5.73 -21.01
CA ILE A 220 4.99 6.66 -22.13
C ILE A 220 6.07 6.07 -23.03
N ASN A 221 5.66 5.28 -24.02
CA ASN A 221 6.53 4.81 -25.10
C ASN A 221 5.74 4.94 -26.42
N PRO A 222 6.06 5.92 -27.29
CA PRO A 222 5.19 6.36 -28.38
C PRO A 222 5.08 5.40 -29.58
N LYS A 223 5.58 4.16 -29.49
CA LYS A 223 5.75 3.29 -30.66
C LYS A 223 4.80 2.09 -30.77
N TYR A 224 3.93 1.82 -29.80
CA TYR A 224 3.08 0.62 -29.85
C TYR A 224 1.64 0.88 -29.39
N ILE A 225 0.76 1.19 -30.34
CA ILE A 225 -0.69 1.19 -30.15
C ILE A 225 -1.18 -0.24 -30.38
N HIS A 226 -1.29 -1.03 -29.32
CA HIS A 226 -1.97 -2.33 -29.41
C HIS A 226 -3.47 -2.16 -29.15
N LYS A 227 -4.26 -2.68 -30.11
CA LYS A 227 -5.73 -2.81 -30.12
C LYS A 227 -6.24 -3.33 -28.76
N VAL A 228 -6.94 -2.48 -28.01
CA VAL A 228 -7.54 -2.84 -26.72
C VAL A 228 -8.79 -3.69 -26.97
N VAL A 229 -8.70 -4.99 -26.70
CA VAL A 229 -9.86 -5.89 -26.72
C VAL A 229 -10.64 -5.70 -25.41
N PHE A 230 -11.80 -5.07 -25.49
CA PHE A 230 -12.75 -4.92 -24.38
C PHE A 230 -13.38 -6.28 -24.04
N LYS A 231 -12.88 -6.96 -23.00
CA LYS A 231 -13.60 -8.11 -22.40
C LYS A 231 -14.71 -7.59 -21.47
N LYS A 232 -15.91 -8.19 -21.57
CA LYS A 232 -17.12 -7.93 -20.77
C LYS A 232 -16.80 -7.62 -19.29
N ARG A 233 -17.45 -6.57 -18.77
CA ARG A 233 -17.40 -6.09 -17.37
C ARG A 233 -17.50 -7.26 -16.40
N THR A 234 -16.42 -7.56 -15.66
CA THR A 234 -16.56 -8.31 -14.41
C THR A 234 -17.05 -7.34 -13.33
N PRO A 235 -18.11 -7.64 -12.57
CA PRO A 235 -18.64 -6.77 -11.51
C PRO A 235 -17.71 -6.64 -10.29
N GLU A 236 -16.52 -7.24 -10.33
CA GLU A 236 -15.59 -7.32 -9.22
C GLU A 236 -14.30 -6.56 -9.53
N THR A 237 -13.96 -5.64 -8.62
CA THR A 237 -12.74 -4.82 -8.68
C THR A 237 -11.48 -5.67 -8.50
N TRP A 238 -10.32 -5.14 -8.90
CA TRP A 238 -9.06 -5.84 -8.64
C TRP A 238 -8.75 -5.98 -7.15
N VAL A 239 -9.16 -5.01 -6.33
CA VAL A 239 -9.00 -5.03 -4.88
C VAL A 239 -9.77 -6.21 -4.29
N GLU A 240 -11.02 -6.40 -4.69
CA GLU A 240 -11.83 -7.53 -4.24
C GLU A 240 -11.27 -8.87 -4.72
N LYS A 241 -10.80 -8.96 -5.97
CA LYS A 241 -10.12 -10.16 -6.49
C LYS A 241 -8.86 -10.49 -5.71
N ALA A 242 -8.04 -9.49 -5.40
CA ALA A 242 -6.83 -9.67 -4.59
C ALA A 242 -7.17 -10.16 -3.19
N ASN A 243 -8.17 -9.55 -2.54
CA ASN A 243 -8.66 -9.96 -1.23
C ASN A 243 -9.23 -11.40 -1.24
N LYS A 244 -9.90 -11.83 -2.33
CA LYS A 244 -10.41 -13.21 -2.47
C LYS A 244 -9.30 -14.25 -2.59
N LYS A 245 -8.17 -13.91 -3.21
CA LYS A 245 -7.02 -14.82 -3.38
C LYS A 245 -6.29 -15.13 -2.07
N LEU A 246 -6.59 -14.42 -0.98
CA LEU A 246 -5.94 -14.64 0.30
C LEU A 246 -6.34 -15.97 0.92
N ASN A 247 -5.34 -16.83 1.15
CA ASN A 247 -5.48 -17.97 2.03
C ASN A 247 -5.42 -17.49 3.49
N ILE A 248 -6.60 -17.20 4.04
CA ILE A 248 -6.76 -16.69 5.41
C ILE A 248 -6.22 -17.67 6.45
N ALA A 249 -6.41 -18.97 6.25
CA ALA A 249 -5.92 -19.99 7.18
C ALA A 249 -4.39 -19.93 7.27
N HIS A 250 -3.71 -19.78 6.13
CA HIS A 250 -2.25 -19.62 6.11
C HIS A 250 -1.80 -18.27 6.66
N LEU A 251 -2.50 -17.19 6.35
CA LEU A 251 -2.17 -15.87 6.90
C LEU A 251 -2.30 -15.88 8.43
N ASN A 252 -3.35 -16.50 8.98
CA ASN A 252 -3.49 -16.68 10.43
C ASN A 252 -2.36 -17.52 11.02
N LYS A 253 -1.98 -18.63 10.38
CA LYS A 253 -0.80 -19.41 10.82
C LYS A 253 0.46 -18.55 10.85
N TYR A 254 0.64 -17.68 9.86
CA TYR A 254 1.79 -16.79 9.78
C TYR A 254 1.78 -15.68 10.85
N LEU A 255 0.61 -15.11 11.14
CA LEU A 255 0.41 -14.13 12.21
C LEU A 255 0.67 -14.76 13.59
N ILE A 256 0.13 -15.96 13.84
CA ILE A 256 0.34 -16.70 15.09
C ILE A 256 1.83 -17.02 15.28
N ARG A 257 2.53 -17.50 14.23
CA ARG A 257 3.99 -17.74 14.27
C ARG A 257 4.82 -16.48 14.51
N SER A 258 4.26 -15.31 14.27
CA SER A 258 4.91 -14.02 14.53
C SER A 258 4.49 -13.45 15.88
N ASP A 259 3.89 -14.27 16.76
CA ASP A 259 3.34 -13.92 18.08
C ASP A 259 2.35 -12.76 18.06
N ILE A 260 1.60 -12.64 16.97
CA ILE A 260 0.56 -11.62 16.83
C ILE A 260 -0.78 -12.21 17.27
N PRO A 261 -1.45 -11.65 18.30
CA PRO A 261 -2.70 -12.17 18.85
C PRO A 261 -3.92 -11.79 17.99
N LEU A 262 -3.86 -12.01 16.68
CA LEU A 262 -4.92 -11.70 15.73
C LEU A 262 -5.37 -12.93 14.94
N LYS A 263 -6.69 -13.05 14.73
CA LYS A 263 -7.29 -14.06 13.87
C LYS A 263 -8.23 -13.43 12.84
N LEU A 264 -7.90 -13.60 11.56
CA LEU A 264 -8.73 -13.23 10.43
C LEU A 264 -9.85 -14.25 10.23
N ILE A 265 -11.06 -13.77 10.00
CA ILE A 265 -12.26 -14.54 9.70
C ILE A 265 -12.93 -14.02 8.43
N LYS A 266 -13.58 -14.93 7.68
CA LYS A 266 -14.50 -14.53 6.60
C LYS A 266 -15.85 -14.20 7.20
N LEU A 267 -16.43 -13.07 6.81
CA LEU A 267 -17.84 -12.81 7.10
C LEU A 267 -18.72 -13.69 6.23
N LYS A 268 -19.65 -14.41 6.85
CA LYS A 268 -20.78 -15.02 6.13
C LYS A 268 -21.73 -13.89 5.73
N LYS A 269 -22.15 -13.84 4.46
CA LYS A 269 -23.24 -12.93 4.05
C LYS A 269 -24.47 -13.32 4.86
N LYS A 270 -25.06 -12.38 5.62
CA LYS A 270 -26.43 -12.57 6.13
C LYS A 270 -27.30 -12.79 4.89
N LYS A 271 -28.02 -13.93 4.83
CA LYS A 271 -29.11 -14.07 3.88
C LYS A 271 -30.12 -12.97 4.26
N SER A 272 -30.43 -12.08 3.33
CA SER A 272 -31.60 -11.23 3.45
C SER A 272 -32.80 -12.17 3.40
N THR A 273 -33.42 -12.39 4.54
CA THR A 273 -34.82 -12.81 4.64
C THR A 273 -35.70 -11.64 4.22
#